data_AF-A0A0F9N3V7-F1
#
_entry.id   AF-A0A0F9N3V7-F1
#
_cell.length_a   1.000
_cell.length_b   1.000
_cell.length_c   1.000
_cell.angle_alpha   90.00
_cell.angle_beta   90.00
_cell.angle_gamma   90.00
#
_symmetry.space_group_name_H-M   'P 1'
#
loop_
_entity.id
_entity.type
_entity.pdbx_description
1 polymer ?
#
loop_
_entity_poly.entity_id
_entity_poly.type
_entity_poly.pdbx_seq_one_letter_code
_entity_poly.pdbx_strand_id
1 'polypeptide(L)'
;MYMENWKTKCRVRVRDTFETIEELYPKDMGCDPNWQELREYICPGCFRLLDVEAVPPGYPTIFNFLPDIDNFYEKWLGKKAPDR
;
A
#
# COMPACT_ATOMS: atom_id res chain seq x y z
N MET A 1 -12.36 -9.27 7.60
CA MET A 1 -12.49 -8.00 8.33
C MET A 1 -11.83 -6.90 7.51
N TYR A 2 -12.59 -5.88 7.12
CA TYR A 2 -12.05 -4.68 6.45
C TYR A 2 -11.35 -3.71 7.42
N MET A 3 -11.49 -3.95 8.73
CA MET A 3 -10.92 -3.15 9.81
C MET A 3 -9.41 -3.34 10.00
N GLU A 4 -8.82 -4.36 9.38
CA GLU A 4 -7.40 -4.63 9.44
C GLU A 4 -6.71 -4.09 8.19
N ASN A 5 -5.48 -3.58 8.35
CA ASN A 5 -4.68 -3.16 7.21
C ASN A 5 -4.31 -4.37 6.34
N TRP A 6 -4.88 -4.43 5.14
CA TRP A 6 -4.69 -5.53 4.19
C TRP A 6 -3.22 -5.75 3.78
N LYS A 7 -2.39 -4.70 3.88
CA LYS A 7 -0.94 -4.77 3.60
C LYS A 7 -0.19 -5.77 4.48
N THR A 8 -0.68 -6.02 5.70
CA THR A 8 -0.13 -7.04 6.62
C THR A 8 -0.24 -8.48 6.09
N LYS A 9 -1.05 -8.69 5.04
CA LYS A 9 -1.30 -9.99 4.41
C LYS A 9 -0.66 -10.10 3.02
N CYS A 10 0.12 -9.10 2.62
CA CYS A 10 0.78 -9.07 1.33
C CYS A 10 2.21 -9.61 1.41
N ARG A 11 2.74 -10.02 0.26
CA ARG A 11 4.19 -10.11 0.06
C ARG A 11 4.70 -8.69 -0.19
N VAL A 12 5.85 -8.33 0.38
CA VAL A 12 6.42 -6.99 0.21
C VAL A 12 7.79 -7.12 -0.42
N ARG A 13 8.03 -6.41 -1.53
CA ARG A 13 9.37 -6.18 -2.08
C ARG A 13 9.78 -4.76 -1.71
N VAL A 14 10.89 -4.63 -1.01
CA VAL A 14 11.49 -3.33 -0.68
C VAL A 14 12.64 -3.06 -1.66
N ARG A 15 12.68 -1.85 -2.20
CA ARG A 15 13.80 -1.33 -2.98
C ARG A 15 14.45 -0.22 -2.17
N ASP A 16 15.56 -0.58 -1.56
CA ASP A 16 16.34 0.19 -0.58
C ASP A 16 17.83 0.29 -0.99
N THR A 17 18.11 0.08 -2.28
CA THR A 17 19.44 0.18 -2.87
C THR A 17 19.37 0.86 -4.22
N PHE A 18 20.45 1.53 -4.63
CA PHE A 18 20.50 2.17 -5.96
C PHE A 18 20.27 1.15 -7.07
N GLU A 19 20.85 -0.05 -6.96
CA GLU A 19 20.71 -1.13 -7.94
C GLU A 19 19.24 -1.52 -8.16
N THR A 20 18.48 -1.69 -7.08
CA THR A 20 17.07 -2.10 -7.18
C THR A 20 16.16 -0.96 -7.62
N ILE A 21 16.51 0.30 -7.31
CA ILE A 21 15.78 1.48 -7.78
C ILE A 21 16.04 1.72 -9.27
N GLU A 22 17.28 1.50 -9.74
CA GLU A 22 17.68 1.67 -11.14
C GLU A 22 17.06 0.62 -12.08
N GLU A 23 16.50 -0.48 -11.55
CA GLU A 23 15.62 -1.37 -12.34
C GLU A 23 14.35 -0.65 -12.85
N LEU A 24 13.89 0.39 -12.15
CA LEU A 24 12.67 1.13 -12.46
C LEU A 24 12.95 2.52 -13.07
N TYR A 25 13.99 3.18 -12.59
CA TYR A 25 14.33 4.54 -12.96
C TYR A 25 15.71 4.59 -13.62
N PRO A 26 15.94 5.45 -14.62
CA PRO A 26 17.29 5.72 -15.07
C PRO A 26 18.18 6.20 -13.92
N LYS A 27 19.49 5.98 -14.06
CA LYS A 27 20.50 6.46 -13.11
C LYS A 27 20.27 7.93 -12.76
N ASP A 28 20.38 8.24 -11.47
CA ASP A 28 20.18 9.57 -10.87
C ASP A 28 18.75 10.16 -10.98
N MET A 29 17.77 9.41 -11.53
CA MET A 29 16.36 9.82 -11.61
C MET A 29 15.45 9.16 -10.56
N GLY A 30 15.97 8.21 -9.79
CA GLY A 30 15.29 7.57 -8.66
C GLY A 30 15.50 8.32 -7.34
N CYS A 31 14.97 7.78 -6.25
CA CYS A 31 15.23 8.30 -4.91
C CYS A 31 16.58 7.80 -4.35
N ASP A 32 17.19 8.58 -3.45
CA ASP A 32 18.34 8.13 -2.67
C ASP A 32 17.85 7.12 -1.60
N PRO A 33 18.38 5.88 -1.56
CA PRO A 33 17.90 4.86 -0.62
C PRO A 33 18.08 5.18 0.85
N ASN A 34 18.99 6.11 1.21
CA ASN A 34 19.12 6.56 2.60
C ASN A 34 17.98 7.49 3.03
N TRP A 35 17.25 8.06 2.07
CA TRP A 35 16.17 9.01 2.31
C TRP A 35 14.79 8.39 2.10
N GLN A 36 14.67 7.47 1.15
CA GLN A 36 13.39 6.88 0.77
C GLN A 36 13.57 5.45 0.24
N GLU A 37 12.71 4.55 0.70
CA GLU A 37 12.52 3.21 0.16
C GLU A 37 11.22 3.13 -0.65
N LEU A 38 11.20 2.29 -1.68
CA LEU A 38 9.98 1.91 -2.38
C LEU A 38 9.50 0.55 -1.87
N ARG A 39 8.28 0.46 -1.36
CA ARG A 39 7.67 -0.79 -0.88
C ARG A 39 6.53 -1.20 -1.79
N GLU A 40 6.74 -2.28 -2.54
CA GLU A 40 5.77 -2.87 -3.45
C GLU A 40 4.96 -3.95 -2.71
N TYR A 41 3.65 -3.71 -2.54
CA TYR A 41 2.73 -4.66 -1.90
C TYR A 41 2.06 -5.55 -2.94
N ILE A 42 2.36 -6.84 -2.87
CA ILE A 42 2.02 -7.82 -3.90
C ILE A 42 1.07 -8.88 -3.34
N CYS A 43 0.01 -9.18 -4.10
CA CYS A 43 -0.94 -10.24 -3.78
C CYS A 43 -0.22 -11.60 -3.70
N PRO A 44 -0.33 -12.35 -2.57
CA PRO A 44 0.39 -13.62 -2.40
C PRO A 44 -0.13 -14.76 -3.29
N GLY A 45 -1.32 -14.62 -3.88
CA GLY A 45 -1.92 -15.63 -4.75
C GLY A 45 -1.66 -15.41 -6.24
N CYS A 46 -1.97 -14.21 -6.76
CA CYS A 46 -1.89 -13.91 -8.20
C CYS A 46 -0.74 -12.97 -8.59
N PHE A 47 0.09 -12.54 -7.63
CA PHE A 47 1.25 -11.67 -7.86
C PHE A 47 0.93 -10.29 -8.45
N ARG A 48 -0.33 -9.84 -8.35
CA ARG A 48 -0.70 -8.47 -8.72
C ARG A 48 -0.06 -7.46 -7.76
N LEU A 49 0.52 -6.39 -8.30
CA LEU A 49 0.92 -5.21 -7.53
C LEU A 49 -0.33 -4.44 -7.10
N LEU A 50 -0.56 -4.36 -5.79
CA LEU A 50 -1.77 -3.77 -5.20
C LEU A 50 -1.55 -2.33 -4.74
N ASP A 51 -0.35 -2.00 -4.25
CA ASP A 51 0.03 -0.65 -3.86
C ASP A 51 1.56 -0.48 -3.87
N VAL A 52 2.03 0.77 -3.93
CA VAL A 52 3.43 1.15 -3.77
C VAL A 52 3.53 2.30 -2.78
N GLU A 53 4.31 2.12 -1.71
CA GLU A 53 4.66 3.21 -0.81
C GLU A 53 6.05 3.75 -1.14
N ALA A 54 6.18 5.06 -1.12
CA ALA A 54 7.44 5.79 -1.23
C ALA A 54 7.64 6.57 0.08
N VAL A 55 8.40 6.00 1.01
CA VAL A 55 8.49 6.51 2.39
C VAL A 55 9.93 6.42 2.91
N PRO A 56 10.30 7.18 3.96
CA PRO A 56 11.59 7.02 4.59
C PRO A 56 11.80 5.62 5.21
N PRO A 57 13.06 5.15 5.31
CA PRO A 57 13.37 3.90 6.00
C PRO A 57 12.81 3.85 7.42
N GLY A 58 12.17 2.74 7.78
CA GLY A 58 11.57 2.53 9.10
C GLY A 58 10.19 3.18 9.32
N TYR A 59 9.64 3.88 8.31
CA TYR A 59 8.29 4.44 8.40
C TYR A 59 7.25 3.31 8.52
N PRO A 60 6.22 3.43 9.38
CA PRO A 60 5.22 2.36 9.54
C PRO A 60 4.43 2.11 8.26
N THR A 61 3.93 0.89 8.09
CA THR A 61 3.01 0.55 6.99
C THR A 61 1.74 1.40 7.09
N ILE A 62 1.37 2.09 6.01
CA ILE A 62 0.24 3.02 6.01
C ILE A 62 -1.06 2.22 5.91
N PHE A 63 -2.01 2.48 6.82
CA PHE A 63 -3.38 2.02 6.65
C PHE A 63 -4.18 3.09 5.91
N ASN A 64 -4.20 2.99 4.57
CA ASN A 64 -4.68 4.07 3.72
C ASN A 64 -6.13 4.47 3.96
N PHE A 65 -7.00 3.51 4.29
CA PHE A 65 -8.42 3.79 4.38
C PHE A 65 -9.14 2.83 5.33
N LEU A 66 -9.91 3.43 6.25
CA LEU A 66 -10.83 2.74 7.15
C LEU A 66 -12.23 3.35 6.96
N PRO A 67 -13.05 2.83 6.03
CA PRO A 67 -14.36 3.41 5.71
C PRO A 67 -15.38 3.16 6.81
N ASP A 68 -16.21 4.17 7.04
CA ASP A 68 -17.49 4.00 7.73
C ASP A 68 -18.56 3.57 6.72
N ILE A 69 -18.61 2.26 6.47
CA ILE A 69 -19.51 1.66 5.48
C ILE A 69 -20.97 1.88 5.87
N ASP A 70 -21.32 1.71 7.15
CA ASP A 70 -22.69 1.81 7.62
C ASP A 70 -23.23 3.23 7.41
N ASN A 71 -22.50 4.27 7.82
CA ASN A 71 -22.93 5.66 7.59
C ASN A 71 -22.96 6.02 6.10
N PHE A 72 -22.01 5.54 5.31
CA PHE A 72 -22.01 5.80 3.87
C PHE A 72 -23.29 5.25 3.21
N TYR A 73 -23.68 4.01 3.51
CA TYR A 73 -24.88 3.43 2.94
C TYR A 73 -26.17 4.03 3.50
N GLU A 74 -26.30 4.08 4.82
CA GLU A 74 -27.58 4.40 5.46
C GLU A 74 -27.88 5.89 5.46
N LYS A 75 -26.90 6.74 5.77
CA LYS A 75 -27.12 8.18 5.91
C LYS A 75 -26.92 8.94 4.61
N TRP A 76 -25.95 8.54 3.80
CA TRP A 76 -25.63 9.30 2.58
C TRP A 76 -26.36 8.76 1.37
N LEU A 77 -26.43 7.43 1.21
CA LEU A 77 -27.11 6.81 0.07
C LEU A 77 -28.58 6.46 0.35
N GLY A 78 -29.03 6.46 1.61
CA GLY A 78 -30.37 6.04 1.99
C GLY A 78 -30.66 4.57 1.70
N LYS A 79 -29.62 3.73 1.67
CA LYS A 79 -29.70 2.29 1.36
C LYS A 79 -29.34 1.47 2.59
N LYS A 80 -29.93 0.29 2.73
CA LYS A 80 -29.49 -0.67 3.75
C LYS A 80 -28.04 -1.08 3.47
N ALA A 81 -27.20 -1.04 4.50
CA ALA A 81 -25.84 -1.57 4.40
C ALA A 81 -25.87 -3.08 4.09
N PRO A 82 -24.89 -3.60 3.31
CA PRO A 82 -24.76 -5.04 3.09
C PRO A 82 -24.51 -5.78 4.41
N ASP A 83 -24.97 -7.03 4.49
CA ASP A 83 -24.72 -7.88 5.67
C ASP A 83 -23.20 -8.15 5.82
N ARG A 84 -22.70 -8.18 7.06
CA ARG A 84 -21.27 -8.22 7.42
C ARG A 84 -20.60 -9.59 7.26
#